data_AF-A0A7W0LTJ9-F1
#
_entry.id   AF-A0A7W0LTJ9-F1
#
_cell.length_a   1.000
_cell.length_b   1.000
_cell.length_c   1.000
_cell.angle_alpha   90.00
_cell.angle_beta   90.00
_cell.angle_gamma   90.00
#
_symmetry.space_group_name_H-M   'P 1'
#
loop_
_entity.id
_entity.type
_entity.pdbx_description
1 polymer ?
#
loop_
_entity_poly.entity_id
_entity_poly.type
_entity_poly.pdbx_seq_one_letter_code
_entity_poly.pdbx_strand_id
1 'polypeptide(L)'
;MTVATTFADPARLKANDPCWCGSGRKFKRCHGPSMERVRPGTVGPRRPVPEEIPRPHYAERGGRSRRDVPDVQDKETLEAMSHTGRDAARVLRDVGAAIAPGVTTDELDALCHQLCIEAGGY
;
A
#
# COMPACT_ATOMS: atom_id res chain seq x y z
N MET A 1 4.43 -26.38 22.96
CA MET A 1 3.60 -26.91 21.86
C MET A 1 2.77 -25.75 21.31
N THR A 2 3.28 -25.08 20.27
CA THR A 2 2.54 -24.03 19.56
C THR A 2 1.50 -24.69 18.68
N VAL A 3 0.22 -24.56 19.04
CA VAL A 3 -0.88 -25.00 18.17
C VAL A 3 -0.88 -24.05 16.99
N ALA A 4 -0.38 -24.51 15.84
CA ALA A 4 -0.60 -23.82 14.58
C ALA A 4 -2.11 -23.87 14.32
N THR A 5 -2.83 -22.81 14.69
CA THR A 5 -4.23 -22.65 14.28
C THR A 5 -4.21 -22.44 12.77
N THR A 6 -4.46 -23.52 12.02
CA THR A 6 -4.71 -23.42 10.58
C THR A 6 -6.01 -22.63 10.42
N PHE A 7 -5.93 -21.33 10.17
CA PHE A 7 -7.09 -20.53 9.85
C PHE A 7 -7.65 -21.01 8.51
N ALA A 8 -8.94 -21.33 8.48
CA ALA A 8 -9.62 -21.68 7.24
C ALA A 8 -9.52 -20.52 6.26
N ASP A 9 -9.16 -20.80 5.00
CA ASP A 9 -9.11 -19.80 3.93
C ASP A 9 -10.50 -19.14 3.79
N PRO A 10 -10.63 -17.84 4.08
CA PRO A 10 -11.92 -17.16 4.05
C PRO A 10 -12.53 -17.13 2.65
N ALA A 11 -11.72 -17.30 1.59
CA ALA A 11 -12.21 -17.41 0.21
C ALA A 11 -12.91 -18.75 -0.08
N ARG A 12 -12.74 -19.76 0.78
CA ARG A 12 -13.34 -21.10 0.63
C ARG A 12 -14.47 -21.37 1.63
N LEU A 13 -14.75 -20.45 2.54
CA LEU A 13 -15.82 -20.60 3.53
C LEU A 13 -17.20 -20.42 2.89
N LYS A 14 -18.10 -21.38 3.14
CA LYS A 14 -19.51 -21.26 2.80
C LYS A 14 -20.24 -20.44 3.86
N ALA A 15 -21.39 -19.87 3.49
CA ALA A 15 -22.17 -18.98 4.34
C ALA A 15 -22.46 -19.53 5.76
N ASN A 16 -22.66 -20.84 5.91
CA ASN A 16 -22.98 -21.47 7.20
C ASN A 16 -21.78 -22.09 7.92
N ASP A 17 -20.58 -22.08 7.33
CA ASP A 17 -19.38 -22.65 7.95
C ASP A 17 -18.97 -21.84 9.19
N PRO A 18 -18.24 -22.43 10.16
CA PRO A 18 -17.62 -21.67 11.24
C PRO A 18 -16.73 -20.56 10.70
N CYS A 19 -16.85 -19.35 11.27
CA CYS A 19 -16.05 -18.22 10.82
C CYS A 19 -14.56 -18.44 11.11
N TRP A 20 -13.70 -18.09 10.15
CA TRP A 20 -12.23 -18.17 10.27
C TRP A 20 -11.67 -17.47 11.51
N CYS A 21 -12.29 -16.40 12.00
CA CYS A 21 -11.82 -15.65 13.19
C CYS A 21 -11.90 -16.43 14.51
N GLY A 22 -12.39 -17.67 14.51
CA GLY A 22 -12.49 -18.49 15.73
C GLY A 22 -13.65 -18.14 16.66
N SER A 23 -14.56 -17.24 16.25
CA SER A 23 -15.68 -16.77 17.10
C SER A 23 -16.78 -17.81 17.38
N GLY A 24 -16.73 -18.99 16.75
CA GLY A 24 -17.79 -20.01 16.80
C GLY A 24 -19.09 -19.62 16.08
N ARG A 25 -19.17 -18.40 15.52
CA ARG A 25 -20.35 -17.92 14.76
C ARG A 25 -20.31 -18.43 13.31
N LYS A 26 -21.49 -18.55 12.69
CA LYS A 26 -21.61 -18.79 11.23
C LYS A 26 -20.95 -17.65 10.45
N PHE A 27 -20.13 -17.97 9.45
CA PHE A 27 -19.38 -17.03 8.64
C PHE A 27 -20.23 -15.88 8.11
N LYS A 28 -21.40 -16.16 7.52
CA LYS A 28 -22.31 -15.14 6.96
C LYS A 28 -22.81 -14.10 7.97
N ARG A 29 -22.81 -14.42 9.27
CA ARG A 29 -23.25 -13.52 10.35
C ARG A 29 -22.09 -12.85 11.09
N CYS A 30 -20.85 -13.25 10.79
CA CYS A 30 -19.66 -12.73 11.45
C CYS A 30 -18.88 -11.82 10.50
N HIS A 31 -18.22 -12.39 9.50
CA HIS A 31 -17.38 -11.65 8.52
C HIS A 31 -17.86 -11.81 7.07
N GLY A 32 -18.98 -12.49 6.83
CA GLY A 32 -19.57 -12.58 5.48
C GLY A 32 -19.81 -11.21 4.83
N PRO A 33 -20.39 -10.22 5.53
CA PRO A 33 -20.59 -8.88 4.96
C PRO A 33 -19.27 -8.16 4.65
N SER A 34 -18.24 -8.34 5.46
CA SER A 34 -16.92 -7.72 5.25
C SER A 34 -16.08 -8.40 4.16
N MET A 35 -16.62 -9.45 3.53
CA MET A 35 -15.98 -10.19 2.44
C MET A 35 -16.59 -9.86 1.08
N GLU A 36 -17.49 -8.86 1.02
CA GLU A 36 -17.95 -8.33 -0.25
C GLU A 36 -16.77 -7.75 -1.04
N ARG A 37 -16.76 -7.98 -2.36
CA ARG A 37 -15.70 -7.50 -3.23
C ARG A 37 -15.68 -5.97 -3.25
N VAL A 38 -14.52 -5.39 -2.99
CA VAL A 38 -14.29 -3.95 -3.18
C VAL A 38 -14.61 -3.55 -4.61
N ARG A 39 -15.31 -2.43 -4.78
CA ARG A 39 -15.61 -1.83 -6.09
C ARG A 39 -14.72 -0.61 -6.31
N PRO A 40 -14.31 -0.32 -7.55
CA PRO A 40 -13.57 0.91 -7.85
C PRO A 40 -14.35 2.14 -7.38
N GLY A 41 -13.67 3.05 -6.69
CA GLY A 41 -14.19 4.36 -6.32
C GLY A 41 -13.92 5.43 -7.40
N THR A 42 -14.38 6.65 -7.16
CA THR A 42 -14.03 7.81 -7.98
C THR A 42 -12.59 8.23 -7.70
N VAL A 43 -11.77 8.38 -8.75
CA VAL A 43 -10.38 8.84 -8.64
C VAL A 43 -10.36 10.37 -8.65
N GLY A 44 -9.64 10.97 -7.70
CA GLY A 44 -9.43 12.42 -7.64
C GLY A 44 -8.62 12.98 -8.80
N PRO A 45 -8.53 14.33 -8.93
CA PRO A 45 -7.67 14.96 -9.92
C PRO A 45 -6.19 14.70 -9.63
N ARG A 46 -5.35 14.74 -10.68
CA ARG A 46 -3.90 14.58 -10.53
C ARG A 46 -3.31 15.73 -9.69
N ARG A 47 -2.56 15.40 -8.65
CA ARG A 47 -1.87 16.35 -7.77
C ARG A 47 -0.54 16.81 -8.40
N PRO A 48 -0.20 18.11 -8.39
CA PRO A 48 1.05 18.60 -8.96
C PRO A 48 2.25 18.23 -8.07
N VAL A 49 3.42 18.11 -8.70
CA VAL A 49 4.71 17.95 -8.02
C VAL A 49 5.56 19.18 -8.37
N PRO A 50 6.21 19.85 -7.39
CA PRO A 50 7.11 20.98 -7.64
C PRO A 50 8.16 20.70 -8.73
N GLU A 51 8.58 21.73 -9.46
CA GLU A 51 9.52 21.58 -10.60
C GLU A 51 10.95 21.26 -10.17
N GLU A 52 11.29 21.59 -8.93
CA GLU A 52 12.60 21.36 -8.34
C GLU A 52 12.85 19.88 -8.04
N ILE A 53 11.79 19.08 -7.90
CA ILE A 53 11.90 17.63 -7.66
C ILE A 53 12.21 16.91 -8.99
N PRO A 54 13.36 16.21 -9.10
CA PRO A 54 13.73 15.49 -10.31
C PRO A 54 12.67 14.44 -10.67
N ARG A 55 12.13 14.54 -11.88
CA ARG A 55 11.08 13.62 -12.35
C ARG A 55 11.70 12.43 -13.08
N PRO A 56 11.22 11.21 -12.84
CA PRO A 56 11.61 10.06 -13.63
C PRO A 56 11.11 10.23 -15.08
N HIS A 57 11.85 9.67 -16.04
CA HIS A 57 11.52 9.77 -17.47
C HIS A 57 10.09 9.31 -17.83
N TYR A 58 9.44 8.47 -17.02
CA TYR A 58 8.07 7.97 -17.24
C TYR A 58 6.98 8.92 -16.73
N ALA A 59 7.31 9.99 -16.01
CA ALA A 59 6.35 10.87 -15.35
C ALA A 59 5.31 11.50 -16.31
N GLU A 60 5.74 11.83 -17.52
CA GLU A 60 4.90 12.49 -18.56
C GLU A 60 4.25 11.50 -19.51
N ARG A 61 5.03 10.55 -20.05
CA ARG A 61 4.61 9.68 -21.16
C ARG A 61 4.08 8.31 -20.70
N GLY A 62 4.23 8.00 -19.41
CA GLY A 62 3.94 6.68 -18.87
C GLY A 62 4.85 5.59 -19.46
N GLY A 63 4.53 4.33 -19.17
CA GLY A 63 5.26 3.17 -19.68
C GLY A 63 6.30 2.61 -18.71
N ARG A 64 6.76 1.39 -19.01
CA ARG A 64 7.82 0.71 -18.25
C ARG A 64 9.16 1.00 -18.90
N SER A 65 10.11 1.62 -18.20
CA SER A 65 11.52 1.48 -18.59
C SER A 65 12.04 0.13 -18.16
N ARG A 66 12.57 -0.62 -19.11
CA ARG A 66 13.67 -1.54 -18.77
C ARG A 66 14.91 -0.65 -18.63
N ARG A 67 15.39 -0.51 -17.40
CA ARG A 67 16.70 0.08 -17.16
C ARG A 67 17.72 -1.04 -17.29
N ASP A 68 18.75 -0.82 -18.09
CA ASP A 68 19.93 -1.68 -18.13
C ASP A 68 20.81 -1.28 -16.95
N VAL A 69 20.45 -1.80 -15.77
CA VAL A 69 21.20 -1.57 -14.53
C VAL A 69 21.78 -2.90 -14.07
N PRO A 70 23.03 -2.92 -13.56
CA PRO A 70 23.63 -4.14 -13.04
C PRO A 70 22.82 -4.65 -11.84
N ASP A 71 22.87 -5.94 -11.55
CA ASP A 71 22.22 -6.49 -10.35
C ASP A 71 22.95 -6.05 -9.07
N VAL A 72 24.28 -5.92 -9.13
CA VAL A 72 25.13 -5.48 -8.02
C VAL A 72 25.39 -3.98 -8.16
N GLN A 73 24.93 -3.21 -7.17
CA GLN A 73 25.10 -1.76 -7.14
C GLN A 73 26.45 -1.37 -6.53
N ASP A 74 26.98 -0.22 -6.93
CA ASP A 74 28.13 0.40 -6.28
C ASP A 74 27.76 1.02 -4.93
N LYS A 75 28.79 1.45 -4.19
CA LYS A 75 28.63 1.99 -2.84
C LYS A 75 27.78 3.27 -2.81
N GLU A 76 27.98 4.17 -3.77
CA GLU A 76 27.25 5.44 -3.85
C GLU A 76 25.76 5.20 -4.08
N THR A 77 25.44 4.29 -5.01
CA THR A 77 24.06 3.89 -5.31
C THR A 77 23.42 3.22 -4.10
N LEU A 78 24.14 2.36 -3.37
CA LEU A 78 23.63 1.74 -2.15
C LEU A 78 23.36 2.76 -1.04
N GLU A 79 24.21 3.78 -0.89
CA GLU A 79 24.01 4.87 0.07
C GLU A 79 22.76 5.70 -0.29
N ALA A 80 22.59 6.04 -1.57
CA ALA A 80 21.40 6.72 -2.07
C ALA A 80 20.13 5.89 -1.86
N MET A 81 20.15 4.59 -2.21
CA MET A 81 19.04 3.67 -1.97
C MET A 81 18.69 3.55 -0.49
N SER A 82 19.69 3.50 0.40
CA SER A 82 19.48 3.44 1.85
C SER A 82 18.85 4.72 2.39
N HIS A 83 19.27 5.88 1.90
CA HIS A 83 18.64 7.16 2.21
C HIS A 83 17.16 7.19 1.78
N THR A 84 16.88 6.97 0.49
CA THR A 84 15.51 6.99 -0.04
C THR A 84 14.63 5.92 0.63
N GLY A 85 15.17 4.73 0.92
CA GLY A 85 14.46 3.67 1.62
C GLY A 85 14.05 4.05 3.04
N ARG A 86 14.88 4.81 3.77
CA ARG A 86 14.53 5.34 5.09
C ARG A 86 13.40 6.36 5.01
N ASP A 87 13.43 7.24 4.01
CA ASP A 87 12.38 8.24 3.81
C ASP A 87 11.06 7.58 3.42
N ALA A 88 11.08 6.64 2.46
CA ALA A 88 9.89 5.87 2.09
C ALA A 88 9.31 5.08 3.28
N ALA A 89 10.16 4.50 4.13
CA ALA A 89 9.71 3.81 5.33
C ALA A 89 9.06 4.77 6.36
N ARG A 90 9.56 6.00 6.47
CA ARG A 90 8.93 7.04 7.29
C ARG A 90 7.58 7.45 6.71
N VAL A 91 7.50 7.75 5.42
CA VAL A 91 6.24 8.10 4.73
C VAL A 91 5.20 7.00 4.94
N LEU A 92 5.56 5.74 4.72
CA LEU A 92 4.66 4.60 4.91
C LEU A 92 4.13 4.50 6.35
N ARG A 93 4.98 4.76 7.34
CA ARG A 93 4.58 4.76 8.75
C ARG A 93 3.58 5.87 9.05
N ASP A 94 3.86 7.08 8.57
CA ASP A 94 3.06 8.27 8.82
C ASP A 94 1.68 8.17 8.13
N VAL A 95 1.64 7.66 6.88
CA VAL A 95 0.38 7.32 6.19
C VAL A 95 -0.37 6.21 6.92
N GLY A 96 0.34 5.18 7.38
CA GLY A 96 -0.24 4.08 8.15
C GLY A 96 -0.92 4.54 9.45
N ALA A 97 -0.37 5.57 10.10
CA ALA A 97 -0.95 6.16 11.31
C ALA A 97 -2.26 6.92 11.05
N ALA A 98 -2.52 7.34 9.81
CA ALA A 98 -3.75 8.01 9.41
C ALA A 98 -4.90 7.02 9.07
N ILE A 99 -4.64 5.71 9.03
CA ILE A 99 -5.66 4.71 8.68
C ILE A 99 -6.70 4.62 9.81
N ALA A 100 -7.94 4.99 9.49
CA ALA A 100 -9.08 4.87 10.40
C ALA A 100 -10.39 4.62 9.63
N PRO A 101 -11.43 4.08 10.28
CA PRO A 101 -12.76 3.97 9.67
C PRO A 101 -13.26 5.32 9.17
N GLY A 102 -13.76 5.36 7.93
CA GLY A 102 -14.24 6.59 7.29
C GLY A 102 -13.19 7.34 6.48
N VAL A 103 -11.89 7.06 6.68
CA VAL A 103 -10.82 7.62 5.85
C VAL A 103 -10.78 6.91 4.50
N THR A 104 -10.78 7.68 3.43
CA THR A 104 -10.75 7.20 2.04
C THR A 104 -9.33 6.93 1.57
N THR A 105 -9.18 6.08 0.57
CA THR A 105 -7.87 5.83 -0.06
C THR A 105 -7.32 7.06 -0.79
N ASP A 106 -8.18 7.97 -1.28
CA ASP A 106 -7.73 9.22 -1.92
C ASP A 106 -7.19 10.23 -0.88
N GLU A 107 -7.74 10.26 0.34
CA GLU A 107 -7.18 11.04 1.45
C GLU A 107 -5.81 10.51 1.90
N LEU A 108 -5.65 9.18 1.98
CA LEU A 108 -4.36 8.56 2.26
C LEU A 108 -3.33 8.82 1.16
N ASP A 109 -3.76 8.77 -0.11
CA ASP A 109 -2.92 9.15 -1.26
C ASP A 109 -2.50 10.62 -1.19
N ALA A 110 -3.41 11.54 -0.84
CA ALA A 110 -3.09 12.96 -0.69
C ALA A 110 -2.02 13.21 0.39
N LEU A 111 -2.12 12.52 1.52
CA LEU A 111 -1.11 12.59 2.58
C LEU A 111 0.22 12.00 2.10
N CYS A 112 0.20 10.83 1.47
CA CYS A 112 1.39 10.18 0.91
C CYS A 112 2.10 11.10 -0.09
N HIS A 113 1.35 11.70 -1.02
CA HIS A 113 1.83 12.65 -2.02
C HIS A 113 2.55 13.84 -1.37
N GLN A 114 1.94 14.44 -0.35
CA GLN A 114 2.53 15.58 0.36
C GLN A 114 3.82 15.19 1.10
N LEU A 115 3.83 14.06 1.80
CA LEU A 115 5.01 13.59 2.52
C LEU A 115 6.16 13.18 1.58
N CYS A 116 5.85 12.63 0.41
CA CYS A 116 6.84 12.37 -0.64
C CYS A 116 7.48 13.69 -1.13
N ILE A 117 6.68 14.72 -1.40
CA ILE A 117 7.18 16.05 -1.78
C ILE A 117 8.08 16.64 -0.69
N GLU A 118 7.69 16.54 0.58
CA GLU A 118 8.48 17.03 1.71
C GLU A 118 9.82 16.29 1.86
N ALA A 119 9.86 15.02 1.47
CA ALA A 119 11.09 14.23 1.40
C ALA A 119 11.92 14.51 0.11
N GLY A 120 11.46 15.39 -0.78
CA GLY A 120 12.09 15.65 -2.08
C GLY A 120 11.94 14.50 -3.07
N GLY A 121 10.99 13.60 -2.85
CA GLY A 121 10.70 12.44 -3.70
C GLY A 121 9.62 12.71 -4.76
N TYR A 122 9.66 11.90 -5.82
CA TYR A 122 8.61 11.81 -6.85
C TYR A 122 7.87 10.47 -6.76
#